data_AF-A0A645C519-F1
#
_entry.id   AF-A0A645C519-F1
#
_cell.length_a   1.000
_cell.length_b   1.000
_cell.length_c   1.000
_cell.angle_alpha   90.00
_cell.angle_beta   90.00
_cell.angle_gamma   90.00
#
_symmetry.space_group_name_H-M   'P 1'
#
loop_
_entity.id
_entity.type
_entity.pdbx_description
1 polymer ?
#
loop_
_entity_poly.entity_id
_entity_poly.type
_entity_poly.pdbx_seq_one_letter_code
_entity_poly.pdbx_strand_id
1 'polypeptide(L)'
;MYVVLNKTTFGYELKACGFNRNASEYAGINAKRSIVLSMVIAGALAGIGGGLYYLAGTGQYSLLKSLVSMGFNGIPVALLASSNPAGTIFSALFISYIQVGGDAMQPEFVREIIDIIVSVIIYLSAFALLMRTVIGKWIHPKEPVLLESPAAQDAAVPENSAESEAKQA
;
A
#
# COMPACT_ATOMS: atom_id res chain seq x y z
N MET A 1 -2.86 -12.55 3.48
CA MET A 1 -2.91 -11.07 3.41
C MET A 1 -4.04 -10.56 2.50
N TYR A 2 -4.21 -11.09 1.28
CA TYR A 2 -5.30 -10.71 0.36
C TYR A 2 -6.71 -10.72 0.97
N VAL A 3 -7.07 -11.81 1.68
CA VAL A 3 -8.40 -11.94 2.31
C VAL A 3 -8.60 -10.91 3.43
N VAL A 4 -7.57 -10.67 4.24
CA VAL A 4 -7.63 -9.67 5.32
C VAL A 4 -7.82 -8.27 4.74
N LEU A 5 -7.12 -7.92 3.66
CA LEU A 5 -7.19 -6.56 3.08
C LEU A 5 -8.47 -6.26 2.28
N ASN A 6 -9.10 -7.28 1.71
CA ASN A 6 -10.24 -7.09 0.80
C ASN A 6 -11.57 -7.54 1.38
N LYS A 7 -11.58 -8.43 2.39
CA LYS A 7 -12.83 -8.95 2.97
C LYS A 7 -13.08 -8.57 4.43
N THR A 8 -12.19 -7.80 5.08
CA THR A 8 -12.39 -7.41 6.49
C THR A 8 -12.56 -5.91 6.65
N THR A 9 -13.34 -5.52 7.68
CA THR A 9 -13.50 -4.13 8.12
C THR A 9 -12.16 -3.49 8.47
N PHE A 10 -11.25 -4.26 9.07
CA PHE A 10 -9.88 -3.83 9.35
C PHE A 10 -9.12 -3.43 8.08
N GLY A 11 -9.24 -4.18 6.99
CA GLY A 11 -8.63 -3.84 5.70
C GLY A 11 -9.18 -2.54 5.11
N TYR A 12 -10.46 -2.25 5.32
CA TYR A 12 -11.09 -1.00 4.91
C TYR A 12 -10.57 0.19 5.73
N GLU A 13 -10.53 0.05 7.06
CA GLU A 13 -9.99 1.06 7.97
C GLU A 13 -8.52 1.40 7.64
N LEU A 14 -7.71 0.38 7.35
CA LEU A 14 -6.32 0.57 6.94
C LEU A 14 -6.18 1.38 5.64
N LYS A 15 -6.98 1.06 4.62
CA LYS A 15 -6.95 1.79 3.34
C LYS A 15 -7.42 3.22 3.52
N ALA A 16 -8.51 3.44 4.26
CA ALA A 16 -9.04 4.77 4.54
C ALA A 16 -7.99 5.65 5.25
N CYS A 17 -7.36 5.14 6.32
CA CYS A 17 -6.30 5.86 7.04
C CYS A 17 -5.07 6.15 6.16
N GLY A 18 -4.77 5.28 5.20
CA GLY A 18 -3.68 5.49 4.23
C GLY A 18 -3.94 6.61 3.22
N PHE A 19 -5.20 6.86 2.83
CA PHE A 19 -5.55 7.95 1.91
C PHE A 19 -5.57 9.32 2.60
N ASN A 20 -6.22 9.41 3.77
CA ASN A 20 -6.23 10.63 4.57
C ASN A 20 -6.57 10.31 6.03
N ARG A 21 -5.60 10.55 6.91
CA ARG A 21 -5.76 10.35 8.35
C ARG A 21 -6.86 11.21 8.95
N ASN A 22 -6.90 12.50 8.62
CA ASN A 22 -7.86 13.43 9.20
C ASN A 22 -9.28 13.03 8.80
N ALA A 23 -9.52 12.78 7.51
CA ALA A 23 -10.83 12.35 7.03
C ALA A 23 -11.30 11.01 7.65
N SER A 24 -10.36 10.10 7.94
CA SER A 24 -10.68 8.84 8.61
C SER A 24 -11.07 9.03 10.07
N GLU A 25 -10.39 9.94 10.79
CA GLU A 25 -10.75 10.28 12.17
C GLU A 25 -12.14 10.95 12.22
N TYR A 26 -12.48 11.79 11.24
CA TYR A 26 -13.84 12.35 11.07
C TYR A 26 -14.90 11.29 10.75
N ALA A 27 -14.54 10.23 10.04
CA ALA A 27 -15.44 9.11 9.71
C ALA A 27 -15.64 8.10 10.88
N GLY A 28 -15.12 8.41 12.08
CA GLY A 28 -15.24 7.55 13.26
C GLY A 28 -14.25 6.38 13.31
N ILE A 29 -13.25 6.34 12.41
CA ILE A 29 -12.21 5.30 12.41
C ILE A 29 -11.12 5.70 13.40
N ASN A 30 -10.73 4.79 14.29
CA ASN A 30 -9.61 5.00 15.20
C ASN A 30 -8.27 4.86 14.44
N ALA A 31 -7.83 5.94 13.80
CA ALA A 31 -6.63 5.95 12.97
C ALA A 31 -5.37 5.55 13.76
N LYS A 32 -5.24 5.94 15.04
CA LYS A 32 -4.10 5.55 15.88
C LYS A 32 -4.01 4.04 16.04
N ARG A 33 -5.15 3.37 16.32
CA ARG A 33 -5.19 1.92 16.47
C ARG A 33 -4.86 1.20 15.16
N SER A 34 -5.41 1.68 14.04
CA SER A 34 -5.14 1.09 12.72
C SER A 34 -3.67 1.21 12.31
N ILE A 35 -3.02 2.35 12.61
CA ILE A 35 -1.58 2.54 12.39
C ILE A 35 -0.76 1.54 13.21
N VAL A 36 -1.01 1.44 14.52
CA VAL A 36 -0.26 0.52 15.40
C VAL A 36 -0.46 -0.93 14.98
N LEU A 37 -1.70 -1.35 14.69
CA LEU A 37 -1.98 -2.70 14.21
C LEU A 37 -1.28 -3.00 12.88
N SER A 38 -1.25 -2.04 11.95
CA SER A 38 -0.51 -2.21 10.69
C SER A 38 0.98 -2.42 10.91
N MET A 39 1.58 -1.68 11.84
CA MET A 39 3.00 -1.78 12.18
C MET A 39 3.32 -3.12 12.84
N VAL A 40 2.45 -3.59 13.75
CA VAL A 40 2.59 -4.91 14.39
C VAL A 40 2.50 -6.03 13.36
N ILE A 41 1.53 -5.98 12.45
CA ILE A 41 1.38 -6.99 11.40
C ILE A 41 2.57 -6.98 10.44
N ALA A 42 3.02 -5.80 10.02
CA ALA A 42 4.19 -5.67 9.16
C ALA A 42 5.46 -6.19 9.84
N GLY A 43 5.68 -5.84 11.10
CA GLY A 43 6.81 -6.32 11.91
C GLY A 43 6.78 -7.83 12.11
N ALA A 44 5.60 -8.40 12.41
CA ALA A 44 5.43 -9.85 12.56
C ALA A 44 5.75 -10.60 11.25
N LEU A 45 5.26 -10.11 10.11
CA LEU A 45 5.56 -10.70 8.80
C LEU A 45 7.04 -10.57 8.42
N ALA A 46 7.65 -9.40 8.64
CA ALA A 46 9.08 -9.19 8.38
C ALA A 46 9.95 -10.07 9.29
N GLY A 47 9.57 -10.22 10.56
CA GLY A 47 10.24 -11.10 11.51
C GLY A 47 10.16 -12.58 11.13
N ILE A 48 9.00 -13.06 10.69
CA ILE A 48 8.84 -14.44 10.18
C ILE A 48 9.68 -14.64 8.92
N GLY A 49 9.67 -13.69 7.98
CA GLY A 49 10.47 -13.76 6.76
C GLY A 49 11.97 -13.81 7.05
N GLY A 50 12.47 -12.93 7.93
CA GLY A 50 13.86 -12.94 8.37
C GLY A 50 14.22 -14.20 9.15
N GLY A 51 13.34 -14.65 10.06
CA GLY A 51 13.54 -15.88 10.82
C GLY A 51 13.64 -17.12 9.92
N LEU A 52 12.76 -17.23 8.91
CA LEU A 52 12.83 -18.31 7.92
C LEU A 52 14.11 -18.24 7.09
N TYR A 53 14.58 -17.04 6.72
CA TYR A 53 15.81 -16.87 5.96
C TYR A 53 17.03 -17.41 6.72
N TYR A 54 17.17 -17.10 8.01
CA TYR A 54 18.26 -17.62 8.83
C TYR A 54 18.09 -19.10 9.19
N LEU A 55 16.86 -19.57 9.42
CA LEU A 55 16.60 -20.97 9.77
C LEU A 55 16.79 -21.93 8.57
N ALA A 56 16.59 -21.45 7.34
CA ALA A 56 16.75 -22.23 6.11
C ALA A 56 18.21 -22.60 5.78
N GLY A 57 19.19 -22.25 6.62
CA GLY A 57 20.58 -22.70 6.50
C GLY A 57 21.42 -21.99 5.44
N THR A 58 20.87 -20.98 4.75
CA THR A 58 21.60 -20.16 3.76
C THR A 58 22.37 -18.99 4.39
N GLY A 59 22.03 -18.59 5.61
CA GLY A 59 22.77 -17.57 6.35
C GLY A 59 23.98 -18.16 7.04
N GLN A 60 25.15 -18.14 6.40
CA GLN A 60 26.39 -18.20 7.16
C GLN A 60 26.37 -17.04 8.17
N TYR A 61 26.67 -17.32 9.44
CA TYR A 61 26.89 -16.34 10.51
C TYR A 61 28.14 -15.49 10.26
N SER A 62 28.31 -15.00 9.04
CA SER A 62 29.33 -14.01 8.76
C SER A 62 28.87 -12.73 9.42
N LEU A 63 29.70 -12.19 10.32
CA LEU A 63 29.53 -10.86 10.86
C LEU A 63 29.78 -9.85 9.73
N LEU A 64 28.87 -9.83 8.76
CA LEU A 64 28.87 -8.86 7.70
C LEU A 64 28.59 -7.53 8.37
N LYS A 65 29.60 -6.66 8.39
CA LYS A 65 29.49 -5.22 8.67
C LYS A 65 28.72 -4.51 7.54
N SER A 66 27.70 -5.16 6.98
CA SER A 66 26.92 -4.72 5.83
C SER A 66 25.46 -5.11 6.02
N LEU A 67 24.56 -4.21 5.64
CA LEU A 67 23.13 -4.46 5.65
C LEU A 67 22.78 -5.57 4.65
N VAL A 68 21.82 -6.41 5.01
CA VAL A 68 21.30 -7.47 4.14
C VAL A 68 20.53 -6.83 2.98
N SER A 69 21.03 -7.00 1.75
CA SER A 69 20.44 -6.43 0.54
C SER A 69 19.08 -7.02 0.17
N MET A 70 18.78 -8.24 0.62
CA MET A 70 17.54 -8.95 0.29
C MET A 70 16.27 -8.23 0.79
N GLY A 71 16.35 -7.53 1.93
CA GLY A 71 15.23 -6.69 2.42
C GLY A 71 14.96 -5.48 1.54
N PHE A 72 16.02 -4.82 1.05
CA PHE A 72 15.91 -3.68 0.14
C PHE A 72 15.40 -4.10 -1.24
N ASN A 73 15.88 -5.24 -1.75
CA ASN A 73 15.43 -5.81 -3.03
C ASN A 73 13.95 -6.22 -3.01
N GLY A 74 13.36 -6.47 -1.83
CA GLY A 74 11.93 -6.76 -1.69
C GLY A 74 11.01 -5.57 -2.00
N ILE A 75 11.47 -4.32 -1.79
CA ILE A 75 10.69 -3.11 -2.07
C ILE A 75 10.31 -3.01 -3.57
N PRO A 76 11.28 -3.04 -4.50
CA PRO A 76 10.97 -2.99 -5.92
C PRO A 76 10.22 -4.23 -6.43
N VAL A 77 10.44 -5.41 -5.83
CA VAL A 77 9.67 -6.61 -6.16
C VAL A 77 8.19 -6.46 -5.79
N ALA A 78 7.88 -5.80 -4.67
CA ALA A 78 6.51 -5.47 -4.30
C ALA A 78 5.88 -4.45 -5.26
N LEU A 79 6.68 -3.48 -5.75
CA LEU A 79 6.25 -2.53 -6.78
C LEU A 79 5.97 -3.22 -8.12
N LEU A 80 6.81 -4.16 -8.54
CA LEU A 80 6.58 -4.98 -9.74
C LEU A 80 5.20 -5.66 -9.70
N ALA A 81 4.77 -6.10 -8.51
CA ALA A 81 3.46 -6.71 -8.29
C ALA A 81 2.30 -5.69 -8.10
N SER A 82 2.53 -4.39 -8.31
CA SER A 82 1.56 -3.31 -8.09
C SER A 82 0.94 -3.32 -6.68
N SER A 83 1.73 -3.69 -5.67
CA SER A 83 1.28 -3.83 -4.26
C SER A 83 0.14 -4.83 -4.05
N ASN A 84 -0.09 -5.76 -4.98
CA ASN A 84 -1.05 -6.84 -4.80
C ASN A 84 -0.39 -8.01 -4.05
N PRO A 85 -0.87 -8.40 -2.86
CA PRO A 85 -0.23 -9.41 -2.03
C PRO A 85 -0.12 -10.79 -2.70
N ALA A 86 -1.05 -11.16 -3.59
CA ALA A 86 -0.94 -12.41 -4.34
C ALA A 86 0.12 -12.32 -5.45
N GLY A 87 0.19 -11.18 -6.14
CA GLY A 87 1.19 -10.91 -7.17
C GLY A 87 2.61 -10.81 -6.60
N THR A 88 2.76 -10.33 -5.37
CA THR A 88 4.07 -10.20 -4.71
C THR A 88 4.73 -11.56 -4.49
N ILE A 89 3.96 -12.60 -4.16
CA ILE A 89 4.50 -13.96 -3.97
C ILE A 89 5.07 -14.49 -5.29
N PHE A 90 4.32 -14.37 -6.39
CA PHE A 90 4.77 -14.83 -7.71
C PHE A 90 5.97 -14.03 -8.22
N SER A 91 5.94 -12.71 -8.05
CA SER A 91 7.05 -11.82 -8.46
C SER A 91 8.31 -12.10 -7.66
N ALA A 92 8.20 -12.33 -6.34
CA ALA A 92 9.33 -12.70 -5.50
C ALA A 92 9.93 -14.05 -5.90
N LEU A 93 9.10 -15.05 -6.20
CA LEU A 93 9.58 -16.34 -6.71
C LEU A 93 10.31 -16.19 -8.04
N PHE A 94 9.77 -15.41 -8.98
CA PHE A 94 10.40 -15.17 -10.28
C PHE A 94 11.77 -14.50 -10.14
N ILE A 95 11.86 -13.44 -9.34
CA ILE A 95 13.13 -12.72 -9.12
C ILE A 95 14.14 -13.56 -8.34
N SER A 96 13.69 -14.32 -7.32
CA SER A 96 14.56 -15.26 -6.61
C SER A 96 15.06 -16.38 -7.52
N TYR A 97 14.23 -16.87 -8.45
CA TYR A 97 14.62 -17.92 -9.39
C TYR A 97 15.73 -17.44 -10.34
N ILE A 98 15.64 -16.20 -10.83
CA ILE A 98 16.70 -15.58 -11.64
C ILE A 98 17.99 -15.42 -10.84
N GLN A 99 17.90 -14.96 -9.58
CA GLN A 99 19.07 -14.77 -8.73
C GLN A 99 19.77 -16.11 -8.42
N VAL A 100 19.01 -17.12 -7.96
CA VAL A 100 19.56 -18.44 -7.62
C VAL A 100 20.05 -19.19 -8.88
N GLY A 101 19.30 -19.11 -9.98
CA GLY A 101 19.70 -19.71 -11.24
C GLY A 101 20.97 -19.08 -11.81
N GLY A 102 21.15 -17.78 -11.62
CA GLY A 102 22.36 -17.08 -11.98
C GLY A 102 23.55 -17.41 -11.08
N ASP A 103 23.34 -17.50 -9.75
CA ASP A 103 24.38 -17.94 -8.82
C ASP A 103 24.82 -19.40 -9.10
N ALA A 104 23.92 -20.25 -9.61
CA ALA A 104 24.22 -21.63 -10.01
C ALA A 104 25.08 -21.76 -11.29
N MET A 105 25.21 -20.71 -12.10
CA MET A 105 26.01 -20.68 -13.33
C MET A 105 27.46 -20.21 -13.11
N GLN A 106 27.85 -19.93 -11.87
CA GLN A 106 29.25 -19.60 -11.54
C GLN A 106 30.14 -20.85 -11.59
N PRO A 107 31.38 -20.75 -12.11
CA PRO A 107 32.14 -19.52 -12.39
C PRO A 107 32.16 -19.07 -13.87
N GLU A 108 31.48 -19.75 -14.79
CA GLU A 108 31.50 -19.40 -16.23
C GLU A 108 30.85 -18.04 -16.51
N PHE A 109 29.89 -17.61 -15.69
CA PHE A 109 29.22 -16.33 -15.82
C PHE A 109 29.48 -15.40 -14.64
N VAL A 110 29.65 -14.12 -14.98
CA VAL A 110 29.89 -13.01 -14.06
C VAL A 110 28.58 -12.60 -13.41
N ARG A 111 28.55 -12.45 -12.08
CA ARG A 111 27.34 -12.17 -11.29
C ARG A 111 26.68 -10.84 -11.69
N GLU A 112 27.49 -9.88 -12.11
CA GLU A 112 27.05 -8.55 -12.55
C GLU A 112 25.99 -8.61 -13.65
N ILE A 113 25.98 -9.63 -14.52
CA ILE A 113 24.97 -9.77 -15.58
C ILE A 113 23.58 -9.97 -14.99
N ILE A 114 23.46 -10.79 -13.93
CA ILE A 114 22.19 -11.09 -13.27
C ILE A 114 21.66 -9.84 -12.56
N ASP A 115 22.55 -9.12 -11.89
CA ASP A 115 22.20 -7.87 -11.20
C ASP A 115 21.72 -6.80 -12.20
N ILE A 116 22.34 -6.71 -13.39
CA ILE A 116 21.87 -5.82 -14.46
C ILE A 116 20.47 -6.24 -14.94
N ILE A 117 20.23 -7.53 -15.18
CA ILE A 117 18.91 -8.02 -15.62
C ILE A 117 17.83 -7.68 -14.60
N VAL A 118 18.06 -7.99 -13.32
CA VAL A 118 17.10 -7.71 -12.23
C VAL A 118 16.87 -6.19 -12.10
N SER A 119 17.93 -5.39 -12.21
CA SER A 119 17.84 -3.93 -12.14
C SER A 119 17.01 -3.35 -13.29
N VAL A 120 17.18 -3.84 -14.51
CA VAL A 120 16.39 -3.40 -15.68
C VAL A 120 14.91 -3.75 -15.52
N ILE A 121 14.59 -4.96 -15.05
CA ILE A 121 13.20 -5.38 -14.80
C ILE A 121 12.54 -4.45 -13.77
N ILE A 122 13.23 -4.20 -12.67
CA ILE A 122 12.77 -3.31 -11.60
C ILE A 122 12.59 -1.88 -12.13
N TYR A 123 13.58 -1.34 -12.83
CA TYR A 123 13.54 0.02 -13.36
C TYR A 123 12.38 0.22 -14.33
N LEU A 124 12.17 -0.74 -15.24
CA LEU A 124 11.07 -0.71 -16.19
C LEU A 124 9.71 -0.76 -15.46
N SER A 125 9.58 -1.60 -14.42
CA SER A 125 8.34 -1.68 -13.63
C SER A 125 8.03 -0.40 -12.85
N ALA A 126 9.05 0.19 -12.22
CA ALA A 126 8.92 1.45 -11.51
C ALA A 126 8.56 2.59 -12.47
N PHE A 127 9.20 2.64 -13.64
CA PHE A 127 8.90 3.59 -14.69
C PHE A 127 7.47 3.45 -15.20
N ALA A 128 6.99 2.23 -15.44
CA ALA A 128 5.61 1.97 -15.86
C ALA A 128 4.57 2.44 -14.82
N LEU A 129 4.83 2.20 -13.52
CA LEU A 129 3.98 2.70 -12.44
C LEU A 129 3.98 4.22 -12.36
N LEU A 130 5.16 4.85 -12.43
CA LEU A 130 5.30 6.30 -12.43
C LEU A 130 4.53 6.91 -13.60
N MET A 131 4.71 6.38 -14.80
CA MET A 131 3.97 6.78 -16.00
C MET A 131 2.46 6.73 -15.75
N ARG A 132 1.93 5.61 -15.24
CA ARG A 132 0.50 5.48 -14.94
C ARG A 132 0.01 6.54 -13.94
N THR A 133 0.78 6.82 -12.89
CA THR A 133 0.41 7.83 -11.88
C THR A 133 0.49 9.26 -12.42
N VAL A 134 1.52 9.59 -13.20
CA VAL A 134 1.72 10.94 -13.77
C VAL A 134 0.68 11.22 -14.85
N ILE A 135 0.49 10.29 -15.80
CA ILE A 135 -0.52 10.43 -16.86
C ILE A 135 -1.93 10.56 -16.26
N GLY A 136 -2.28 9.75 -15.25
CA GLY A 136 -3.59 9.86 -14.58
C GLY A 136 -3.82 11.21 -13.91
N LYS A 137 -2.76 11.83 -13.37
CA LYS A 137 -2.83 13.16 -12.75
C LYS A 137 -2.95 14.29 -13.76
N TRP A 138 -2.39 14.11 -14.96
CA TRP A 138 -2.45 15.09 -16.05
C TRP A 138 -3.78 15.06 -16.82
N ILE A 139 -4.44 13.90 -16.90
CA ILE A 139 -5.69 13.74 -17.65
C ILE A 139 -6.93 14.22 -16.85
N HIS A 140 -6.90 14.15 -15.51
CA HIS A 140 -8.02 14.61 -14.66
C HIS A 140 -7.57 15.64 -13.62
N PRO A 141 -7.51 16.94 -13.96
CA PRO A 141 -7.43 17.99 -12.94
C PRO A 141 -8.69 17.91 -12.05
N LYS A 142 -8.50 17.71 -10.74
CA LYS A 142 -9.57 17.58 -9.74
C LYS A 142 -10.53 18.77 -9.82
N GLU A 143 -11.81 18.53 -10.11
CA GLU A 143 -12.87 19.49 -9.81
C GLU A 143 -12.97 19.68 -8.29
N PRO A 144 -13.11 20.93 -7.81
CA PRO A 144 -13.27 21.19 -6.39
C PRO A 144 -14.63 20.63 -5.93
N VAL A 145 -14.58 19.66 -5.01
CA VAL A 145 -15.76 19.13 -4.32
C VAL A 145 -16.34 20.27 -3.48
N LEU A 146 -17.46 20.84 -3.93
CA LEU A 146 -18.22 21.81 -3.14
C LEU A 146 -18.85 21.05 -1.98
N LEU A 147 -18.40 21.33 -0.76
CA LEU A 147 -19.07 20.85 0.44
C LEU A 147 -20.37 21.65 0.58
N GLU A 148 -21.48 21.07 0.14
CA GLU A 148 -22.79 21.51 0.63
C GLU A 148 -22.82 21.24 2.13
N SER A 149 -22.60 22.31 2.90
CA SER A 149 -22.75 22.33 4.35
C SER A 149 -24.16 21.89 4.69
N PRO A 150 -24.35 20.89 5.58
CA PRO A 150 -25.67 20.42 6.01
C PRO A 150 -26.57 21.49 6.62
N ALA A 151 -26.04 22.69 6.91
CA ALA A 151 -26.76 23.79 7.53
C ALA A 151 -27.87 24.44 6.65
N ALA A 152 -27.99 24.07 5.37
CA ALA A 152 -29.02 24.64 4.48
C ALA A 152 -30.32 23.81 4.39
N GLN A 153 -30.35 22.56 4.89
CA GLN A 153 -31.53 21.70 4.81
C GLN A 153 -32.47 21.79 6.03
N ASP A 154 -31.97 22.26 7.18
CA ASP A 154 -32.80 22.43 8.40
C ASP A 154 -33.57 23.76 8.45
N ALA A 155 -33.39 24.65 7.46
CA ALA A 155 -34.11 25.93 7.37
C ALA A 155 -35.41 25.86 6.54
N ALA A 156 -35.74 24.68 5.99
CA ALA A 156 -36.92 24.50 5.16
C ALA A 156 -37.97 23.61 5.85
N VAL A 157 -38.97 24.29 6.45
CA VAL A 157 -40.35 23.85 6.78
C VAL A 157 -40.60 23.36 8.23
N PRO A 158 -41.69 23.74 8.93
CA PRO A 158 -42.76 24.73 8.66
C PRO A 158 -43.03 25.73 9.81
N GLU A 159 -43.27 27.01 9.51
CA GLU A 159 -43.98 27.93 10.41
C GLU A 159 -45.09 28.65 9.64
N ASN A 160 -46.14 27.92 9.27
CA ASN A 160 -47.44 28.53 9.02
C ASN A 160 -48.59 27.51 9.20
N SER A 161 -48.94 27.28 10.46
CA SER A 161 -50.22 26.69 10.85
C SER A 161 -50.58 27.18 12.27
N ALA A 162 -50.64 28.51 12.47
CA ALA A 162 -51.14 29.11 13.72
C ALA A 162 -51.51 30.61 13.62
N GLU A 163 -51.97 31.12 12.47
CA GLU A 163 -52.68 32.42 12.41
C GLU A 163 -54.04 32.25 11.72
N SER A 164 -54.89 31.46 12.37
CA SER A 164 -56.33 31.72 12.40
C SER A 164 -56.56 32.75 13.52
N GLU A 165 -57.42 33.75 13.30
CA GLU A 165 -57.96 34.68 14.31
C GLU A 165 -57.17 35.97 14.66
N ALA A 166 -56.92 36.89 13.71
CA ALA A 166 -56.65 38.29 14.09
C ALA A 166 -56.87 39.37 13.00
N LYS A 167 -57.76 39.17 12.01
CA LYS A 167 -58.18 40.27 11.12
C LYS A 167 -59.55 40.05 10.47
N GLN A 168 -60.57 39.88 11.32
CA GLN A 168 -61.85 40.54 11.10
C GLN A 168 -61.73 41.94 11.71
N ALA A 169 -61.48 42.96 10.88
CA ALA A 169 -61.75 44.38 11.12
C ALA A 169 -61.57 45.14 9.79
#